data_AF-A0A349KK30-F1
#
_entry.id   AF-A0A349KK30-F1
#
_cell.length_a   1.000
_cell.length_b   1.000
_cell.length_c   1.000
_cell.angle_alpha   90.00
_cell.angle_beta   90.00
_cell.angle_gamma   90.00
#
_symmetry.space_group_name_H-M   'P 1'
#
loop_
_entity.id
_entity.type
_entity.pdbx_description
1 polymer ?
#
loop_
_entity_poly.entity_id
_entity_poly.type
_entity_poly.pdbx_seq_one_letter_code
_entity_poly.pdbx_strand_id
1 'polypeptide(L)'
;MADAKEAVKSDDAGLASIDALEPQKKQAREDAPKSKYSAKSRDDLEKMLDENQSMIGRQSQEVAKHRREIEDLRSADSFVKGQVNQASAAQPNEDLDYFGDPAKAIKQSIEDHPLMKSTQNELQTMRAETAAREIEAKHPDAAQIIHDDAFKNYIATSPSRTLSYKSALTSMDIALWDELIGAYKATAQRNPEVEALKGQSRSESVRAASSGSASASSESMAGKKISREDIVKLQMSDKERYDRLYPEIVKAYREGRIV
;
A
#
# COMPACT_ATOMS: atom_id res chain seq x y z
N MET A 1 -40.13 -49.45 -41.09
CA MET A 1 -38.80 -50.07 -40.98
C MET A 1 -38.02 -49.31 -39.93
N ALA A 2 -37.65 -49.84 -38.77
CA ALA A 2 -38.01 -51.05 -38.04
C ALA A 2 -37.59 -50.76 -36.58
N ASP A 3 -38.53 -51.00 -35.66
CA ASP A 3 -38.41 -51.59 -34.30
C ASP A 3 -37.21 -51.19 -33.43
N ALA A 4 -37.31 -50.44 -32.31
CA ALA A 4 -38.29 -50.33 -31.23
C ALA A 4 -38.43 -51.55 -30.29
N LYS A 5 -37.69 -51.48 -29.17
CA LYS A 5 -38.20 -51.62 -27.79
C LYS A 5 -38.62 -53.03 -27.31
N GLU A 6 -37.76 -53.63 -26.49
CA GLU A 6 -37.99 -54.90 -25.76
C GLU A 6 -37.19 -54.81 -24.44
N ALA A 7 -37.58 -55.27 -23.26
CA ALA A 7 -38.83 -55.70 -22.63
C ALA A 7 -38.58 -55.57 -21.11
N VAL A 8 -39.51 -55.00 -20.34
CA VAL A 8 -40.33 -55.67 -19.30
C VAL A 8 -39.56 -56.48 -18.24
N LYS A 9 -39.69 -55.99 -17.00
CA LYS A 9 -39.30 -56.58 -15.71
C LYS A 9 -39.91 -57.96 -15.46
N SER A 10 -39.21 -58.78 -14.68
CA SER A 10 -39.80 -59.54 -13.59
C SER A 10 -38.74 -59.89 -12.53
N ASP A 11 -38.90 -59.26 -11.37
CA ASP A 11 -38.32 -59.66 -10.09
C ASP A 11 -38.82 -61.06 -9.69
N ASP A 12 -38.01 -61.89 -9.03
CA ASP A 12 -38.30 -62.30 -7.65
C ASP A 12 -37.11 -63.03 -7.00
N ALA A 13 -36.94 -62.76 -5.72
CA ALA A 13 -35.88 -63.21 -4.84
C ALA A 13 -36.09 -64.67 -4.38
N GLY A 14 -35.02 -65.33 -3.93
CA GLY A 14 -35.22 -66.59 -3.20
C GLY A 14 -34.00 -67.48 -3.01
N LEU A 15 -33.18 -67.10 -2.03
CA LEU A 15 -32.66 -67.96 -0.94
C LEU A 15 -31.95 -69.30 -1.22
N ALA A 16 -30.85 -69.42 -0.47
CA ALA A 16 -30.19 -70.63 0.04
C ALA A 16 -29.17 -71.30 -0.90
N SER A 17 -27.99 -71.72 -0.47
CA SER A 17 -27.26 -71.60 0.80
C SER A 17 -25.87 -72.21 0.53
N ILE A 18 -24.83 -71.52 0.98
CA ILE A 18 -23.59 -72.04 1.56
C ILE A 18 -23.32 -73.56 1.45
N ASP A 19 -22.28 -73.98 0.72
CA ASP A 19 -21.19 -74.78 1.31
C ASP A 19 -19.99 -74.95 0.37
N ALA A 20 -18.82 -75.14 0.99
CA ALA A 20 -17.56 -75.64 0.43
C ALA A 20 -16.73 -74.72 -0.50
N LEU A 21 -16.07 -73.71 0.08
CA LEU A 21 -14.77 -73.24 -0.41
C LEU A 21 -13.72 -73.50 0.69
N GLU A 22 -12.87 -74.48 0.43
CA GLU A 22 -11.70 -74.84 1.22
C GLU A 22 -10.81 -73.62 1.53
N PRO A 23 -10.15 -73.56 2.70
CA PRO A 23 -9.27 -72.46 3.03
C PRO A 23 -8.01 -72.50 2.16
N GLN A 24 -7.97 -71.66 1.12
CA GLN A 24 -6.71 -71.38 0.43
C GLN A 24 -5.73 -70.73 1.40
N LYS A 25 -4.69 -71.52 1.72
CA LYS A 25 -3.42 -71.14 2.35
C LYS A 25 -3.04 -69.70 2.01
N LYS A 26 -3.04 -68.81 3.02
CA LYS A 26 -2.32 -67.54 2.96
C LYS A 26 -0.84 -67.85 2.68
N GLN A 27 -0.39 -67.60 1.46
CA GLN A 27 1.05 -67.51 1.19
C GLN A 27 1.58 -66.34 2.00
N ALA A 28 2.46 -66.65 2.95
CA ALA A 28 3.23 -65.68 3.69
C ALA A 28 4.04 -64.84 2.69
N ARG A 29 3.84 -63.52 2.70
CA ARG A 29 4.81 -62.58 2.12
C ARG A 29 6.06 -62.66 3.00
N GLU A 30 7.02 -63.48 2.61
CA GLU A 30 8.39 -63.39 3.12
C GLU A 30 9.08 -62.18 2.49
N ASP A 31 9.84 -61.48 3.33
CA ASP A 31 10.67 -60.30 3.08
C ASP A 31 9.97 -58.97 2.71
N ALA A 32 9.10 -58.50 3.61
CA ALA A 32 8.98 -57.06 3.78
C ALA A 32 10.28 -56.53 4.44
N PRO A 33 10.97 -55.52 3.88
CA PRO A 33 12.17 -54.96 4.50
C PRO A 33 11.82 -54.55 5.94
N LYS A 34 12.72 -54.80 6.90
CA LYS A 34 12.58 -54.31 8.28
C LYS A 34 12.31 -52.81 8.21
N SER A 35 11.05 -52.44 8.38
CA SER A 35 10.62 -51.05 8.27
C SER A 35 11.36 -50.26 9.33
N LYS A 36 11.95 -49.12 8.99
CA LYS A 36 12.58 -48.21 9.96
C LYS A 36 11.59 -47.73 11.04
N TYR A 37 10.31 -48.02 10.86
CA TYR A 37 9.20 -47.70 11.75
C TYR A 37 8.77 -48.89 12.63
N SER A 38 9.25 -50.12 12.39
CA SER A 38 8.77 -51.32 13.10
C SER A 38 9.21 -51.42 14.56
N ALA A 39 10.25 -50.67 14.95
CA ALA A 39 10.76 -50.62 16.32
C ALA A 39 10.35 -49.33 17.08
N LYS A 40 9.53 -48.47 16.47
CA LYS A 40 9.12 -47.19 17.06
C LYS A 40 7.78 -47.29 17.77
N SER A 41 7.66 -46.58 18.88
CA SER A 41 6.39 -46.45 19.60
C SER A 41 5.38 -45.66 18.76
N ARG A 42 4.08 -45.81 19.05
CA ARG A 42 3.02 -45.09 18.33
C ARG A 42 3.20 -43.57 18.42
N ASP A 43 3.53 -43.07 19.61
CA ASP A 43 3.81 -41.65 19.84
C ASP A 43 5.01 -41.14 19.03
N ASP A 44 6.06 -41.96 18.86
CA ASP A 44 7.22 -41.57 18.04
C ASP A 44 6.88 -41.50 16.55
N LEU A 45 5.96 -42.35 16.08
CA LEU A 45 5.48 -42.31 14.70
C LEU A 45 4.61 -41.09 14.42
N GLU A 46 3.77 -40.70 15.38
CA GLU A 46 2.94 -39.49 15.30
C GLU A 46 3.83 -38.22 15.29
N LYS A 47 4.84 -38.13 16.17
CA LYS A 47 5.83 -37.03 16.13
C LYS A 47 6.59 -36.94 14.81
N MET A 48 7.06 -38.07 14.28
CA MET A 48 7.72 -38.09 12.98
C MET A 48 6.80 -37.67 11.84
N LEU A 49 5.51 -37.99 11.91
CA LEU A 49 4.53 -37.57 10.92
C LEU A 49 4.30 -36.06 10.99
N ASP A 50 4.15 -35.50 12.20
CA ASP A 50 3.98 -34.07 12.41
C ASP A 50 5.22 -33.27 11.98
N GLU A 51 6.42 -33.76 12.30
CA GLU A 51 7.68 -33.18 11.83
C GLU A 51 7.78 -33.21 10.30
N ASN A 52 7.40 -34.31 9.66
CA ASN A 52 7.38 -34.41 8.21
C ASN A 52 6.34 -33.46 7.59
N GLN A 53 5.13 -33.37 8.16
CA GLN A 53 4.11 -32.43 7.69
C GLN A 53 4.59 -30.98 7.82
N SER A 54 5.26 -30.65 8.93
CA SER A 54 5.87 -29.33 9.14
C SER A 54 6.97 -29.04 8.10
N MET A 55 7.85 -30.01 7.85
CA MET A 55 8.92 -29.89 6.85
C MET A 55 8.36 -29.73 5.44
N ILE A 56 7.33 -30.50 5.08
CA ILE A 56 6.64 -30.37 3.79
C ILE A 56 5.98 -29.00 3.67
N GLY A 57 5.37 -28.49 4.74
CA GLY A 57 4.81 -27.13 4.78
C GLY A 57 5.86 -26.05 4.51
N ARG A 58 7.02 -26.14 5.15
CA ARG A 58 8.16 -25.22 4.93
C ARG A 58 8.69 -25.30 3.51
N GLN A 59 8.93 -26.50 2.99
CA GLN A 59 9.38 -26.71 1.61
C GLN A 59 8.36 -26.16 0.59
N SER A 60 7.07 -26.33 0.85
CA SER A 60 6.00 -25.77 0.00
C SER A 60 6.03 -24.23 -0.01
N GLN A 61 6.34 -23.60 1.13
CA GLN A 61 6.49 -22.14 1.21
C GLN A 61 7.73 -21.66 0.45
N GLU A 62 8.85 -22.40 0.50
CA GLU A 62 10.05 -22.10 -0.27
C GLU A 62 9.79 -22.18 -1.79
N VAL A 63 9.12 -23.24 -2.25
CA VAL A 63 8.74 -23.39 -3.67
C VAL A 63 7.76 -22.29 -4.10
N ALA A 64 6.81 -21.91 -3.24
CA ALA A 64 5.90 -20.81 -3.51
C ALA A 64 6.65 -19.46 -3.61
N LYS A 65 7.67 -19.24 -2.77
CA LYS A 65 8.53 -18.05 -2.85
C LYS A 65 9.28 -18.01 -4.19
N HIS A 66 9.87 -19.13 -4.61
CA HIS A 66 10.54 -19.20 -5.91
C HIS A 66 9.58 -19.03 -7.09
N ARG A 67 8.35 -19.55 -6.99
CA ARG A 67 7.32 -19.30 -8.02
C ARG A 67 6.99 -17.82 -8.13
N ARG A 68 6.89 -17.10 -7.01
CA ARG A 68 6.68 -15.64 -7.01
C ARG A 68 7.87 -14.91 -7.62
N GLU A 69 9.09 -15.25 -7.21
CA GLU A 69 10.30 -14.62 -7.75
C GLU A 69 10.43 -14.83 -9.27
N ILE A 70 10.14 -16.03 -9.77
CA ILE A 70 10.13 -16.30 -11.23
C ILE A 70 9.02 -15.51 -11.92
N GLU A 71 7.84 -15.39 -11.31
CA GLU A 71 6.74 -14.59 -11.87
C GLU A 71 7.10 -13.10 -11.88
N ASP A 72 7.73 -12.61 -10.81
CA ASP A 72 8.23 -11.23 -10.70
C ASP A 72 9.30 -10.97 -11.78
N LEU A 73 10.24 -11.91 -11.99
CA LEU A 73 11.23 -11.84 -13.06
C LEU A 73 10.58 -11.88 -14.45
N ARG A 74 9.58 -12.73 -14.68
CA ARG A 74 8.82 -12.76 -15.95
C ARG A 74 8.03 -11.48 -16.17
N SER A 75 7.46 -10.91 -15.11
CA SER A 75 6.74 -9.64 -15.18
C SER A 75 7.69 -8.49 -15.52
N ALA A 76 8.90 -8.49 -14.94
CA ALA A 76 9.96 -7.55 -15.28
C ALA A 76 10.44 -7.74 -16.73
N ASP A 77 10.70 -8.97 -17.16
CA ASP A 77 11.08 -9.28 -18.55
C ASP A 77 9.98 -8.93 -19.54
N SER A 78 8.71 -9.17 -19.21
CA SER A 78 7.58 -8.80 -20.07
C SER A 78 7.36 -7.29 -20.12
N PHE A 79 7.62 -6.56 -19.02
CA PHE A 79 7.61 -5.11 -18.98
C PHE A 79 8.76 -4.51 -19.78
N VAL A 80 9.98 -5.04 -19.62
CA VAL A 80 11.15 -4.67 -20.42
C VAL A 80 10.90 -5.00 -21.88
N LYS A 81 10.39 -6.18 -22.21
CA LYS A 81 10.02 -6.56 -23.58
C LYS A 81 8.86 -5.71 -24.12
N GLY A 82 7.93 -5.26 -23.29
CA GLY A 82 6.87 -4.33 -23.65
C GLY A 82 7.42 -2.93 -23.99
N GLN A 83 8.36 -2.42 -23.19
CA GLN A 83 9.06 -1.17 -23.48
C GLN A 83 10.00 -1.28 -24.69
N VAL A 84 10.73 -2.39 -24.81
CA VAL A 84 11.59 -2.68 -25.96
C VAL A 84 10.74 -2.90 -27.21
N ASN A 85 9.55 -3.48 -27.13
CA ASN A 85 8.61 -3.57 -28.27
C ASN A 85 7.92 -2.24 -28.57
N GLN A 86 7.80 -1.32 -27.61
CA GLN A 86 7.37 0.06 -27.88
C GLN A 86 8.50 0.91 -28.49
N ALA A 87 9.75 0.67 -28.08
CA ALA A 87 10.94 1.32 -28.65
C ALA A 87 11.41 0.68 -29.97
N SER A 88 11.10 -0.61 -30.17
CA SER A 88 11.38 -1.43 -31.36
C SER A 88 10.12 -1.73 -32.17
N ALA A 89 8.99 -1.07 -31.86
CA ALA A 89 8.08 -0.62 -32.90
C ALA A 89 8.81 0.47 -33.71
N ALA A 90 9.96 0.09 -34.26
CA ALA A 90 10.39 0.58 -35.55
C ALA A 90 9.12 0.52 -36.38
N GLN A 91 8.68 1.70 -36.81
CA GLN A 91 7.64 1.82 -37.82
C GLN A 91 7.93 0.69 -38.82
N PRO A 92 6.96 -0.20 -39.13
CA PRO A 92 7.19 -1.20 -40.18
C PRO A 92 7.86 -0.44 -41.31
N ASN A 93 9.02 -0.90 -41.78
CA ASN A 93 9.74 -0.23 -42.87
C ASN A 93 8.69 -0.01 -43.96
N GLU A 94 8.08 1.17 -44.00
CA GLU A 94 7.12 1.54 -45.01
C GLU A 94 8.05 1.61 -46.20
N ASP A 95 7.97 0.61 -47.09
CA ASP A 95 8.66 0.65 -48.36
C ASP A 95 8.35 2.03 -48.94
N LEU A 96 9.34 2.91 -48.93
CA LEU A 96 9.15 4.35 -49.12
C LEU A 96 8.45 4.53 -50.46
N ASP A 97 7.16 4.89 -50.42
CA ASP A 97 6.35 4.99 -51.62
C ASP A 97 6.59 6.33 -52.30
N TYR A 98 7.68 6.39 -53.06
CA TYR A 98 8.04 7.55 -53.87
C TYR A 98 7.04 7.81 -55.02
N PHE A 99 6.13 6.88 -55.33
CA PHE A 99 5.22 7.00 -56.46
C PHE A 99 3.83 7.47 -56.05
N GLY A 100 3.25 6.88 -55.01
CA GLY A 100 1.94 7.27 -54.48
C GLY A 100 2.00 8.54 -53.65
N ASP A 101 3.07 8.74 -52.85
CA ASP A 101 3.17 9.88 -51.94
C ASP A 101 4.63 10.37 -51.74
N PRO A 102 5.26 10.93 -52.79
CA PRO A 102 6.68 11.31 -52.79
C PRO A 102 7.05 12.28 -51.66
N ALA A 103 6.15 13.18 -51.28
CA ALA A 103 6.40 14.14 -50.21
C ALA A 103 6.54 13.46 -48.83
N LYS A 104 5.79 12.38 -48.58
CA LYS A 104 5.88 11.61 -47.33
C LYS A 104 7.16 10.78 -47.30
N ALA A 105 7.46 10.09 -48.41
CA ALA A 105 8.69 9.30 -48.56
C ALA A 105 9.96 10.15 -48.41
N ILE A 106 9.99 11.35 -48.97
CA ILE A 106 11.14 12.26 -48.82
C ILE A 106 11.30 12.69 -47.35
N LYS A 107 10.22 13.07 -46.66
CA LYS A 107 10.29 13.45 -45.23
C LYS A 107 10.79 12.31 -44.35
N GLN A 108 10.25 11.10 -44.53
CA GLN A 108 10.71 9.91 -43.81
C GLN A 108 12.19 9.63 -44.10
N SER A 109 12.64 9.73 -45.36
CA SER A 109 14.06 9.53 -45.69
C SER A 109 15.00 10.56 -45.04
N ILE A 110 14.54 11.80 -44.85
CA ILE A 110 15.29 12.87 -44.19
C ILE A 110 15.33 12.63 -42.68
N GLU A 111 14.21 12.29 -42.06
CA GLU A 111 14.12 11.94 -40.63
C GLU A 111 14.93 10.68 -40.31
N ASP A 112 14.90 9.70 -41.21
CA ASP A 112 15.61 8.45 -41.05
C ASP A 112 17.10 8.51 -41.40
N HIS A 113 17.56 9.64 -41.94
CA HIS A 113 18.92 9.82 -42.42
C HIS A 113 19.93 9.61 -41.27
N PRO A 114 21.00 8.80 -41.47
CA PRO A 114 21.91 8.41 -40.39
C PRO A 114 22.55 9.60 -39.68
N LEU A 115 22.88 10.68 -40.43
CA LEU A 115 23.42 11.92 -39.85
C LEU A 115 22.41 12.66 -38.97
N MET A 116 21.13 12.66 -39.35
CA MET A 116 20.08 13.32 -38.55
C MET A 116 19.82 12.52 -37.27
N LYS A 117 19.77 11.19 -37.37
CA LYS A 117 19.70 10.30 -36.20
C LYS A 117 20.89 10.48 -35.27
N SER A 118 22.11 10.51 -35.78
CA SER A 118 23.30 10.71 -34.95
C SER A 118 23.28 12.06 -34.25
N THR A 119 22.91 13.13 -34.98
CA THR A 119 22.80 14.48 -34.42
C THR A 119 21.69 14.57 -33.37
N GLN A 120 20.53 13.96 -33.62
CA GLN A 120 19.44 13.93 -32.65
C GLN A 120 19.83 13.17 -31.38
N ASN A 121 20.50 12.03 -31.52
CA ASN A 121 21.03 11.27 -30.39
C ASN A 121 22.07 12.08 -29.61
N GLU A 122 23.00 12.75 -30.30
CA GLU A 122 24.00 13.61 -29.68
C GLU A 122 23.36 14.79 -28.93
N LEU A 123 22.33 15.41 -29.50
CA LEU A 123 21.58 16.46 -28.81
C LEU A 123 20.83 15.92 -27.59
N GLN A 124 20.28 14.71 -27.66
CA GLN A 124 19.64 14.07 -26.52
C GLN A 124 20.65 13.74 -25.41
N THR A 125 21.82 13.19 -25.74
CA THR A 125 22.87 12.91 -24.76
C THR A 125 23.39 14.19 -24.14
N MET A 126 23.63 15.24 -24.93
CA MET A 126 24.06 16.54 -24.42
C MET A 126 23.02 17.16 -23.47
N ARG A 127 21.72 17.03 -23.79
CA ARG A 127 20.63 17.46 -22.88
C ARG A 127 20.64 16.65 -21.58
N ALA A 128 20.82 15.34 -21.65
CA ALA A 128 20.91 14.49 -20.46
C ALA A 128 22.10 14.87 -19.58
N GLU A 129 23.27 15.08 -20.19
CA GLU A 129 24.49 15.48 -19.47
C GLU A 129 24.37 16.86 -18.82
N THR A 130 23.79 17.83 -19.53
CA THR A 130 23.58 19.18 -18.98
C THR A 130 22.60 19.16 -17.82
N ALA A 131 21.49 18.42 -17.95
CA ALA A 131 20.54 18.22 -16.86
C ALA A 131 21.18 17.51 -15.66
N ALA A 132 21.97 16.45 -15.89
CA ALA A 132 22.67 15.75 -14.83
C ALA A 132 23.66 16.65 -14.07
N ARG A 133 24.44 17.47 -14.78
CA ARG A 133 25.37 18.44 -14.17
C ARG A 133 24.63 19.50 -13.36
N GLU A 134 23.50 20.00 -13.83
CA GLU A 134 22.73 21.01 -13.10
C GLU A 134 22.10 20.43 -11.83
N ILE A 135 21.58 19.21 -11.91
CA ILE A 135 21.06 18.48 -10.75
C ILE A 135 22.18 18.23 -9.73
N GLU A 136 23.36 17.78 -10.17
CA GLU A 136 24.52 17.54 -9.30
C GLU A 136 25.00 18.85 -8.63
N ALA A 137 24.97 19.97 -9.36
CA ALA A 137 25.32 21.28 -8.80
C ALA A 137 24.36 21.73 -7.69
N LYS A 138 23.05 21.48 -7.84
CA LYS A 138 22.03 21.81 -6.82
C LYS A 138 21.99 20.79 -5.69
N HIS A 139 22.28 19.54 -6.00
CA HIS A 139 22.17 18.39 -5.12
C HIS A 139 23.38 17.47 -5.31
N PRO A 140 24.50 17.71 -4.60
CA PRO A 140 25.71 16.90 -4.73
C PRO A 140 25.52 15.42 -4.36
N ASP A 141 24.53 15.15 -3.52
CA ASP A 141 24.09 13.84 -3.05
C ASP A 141 22.97 13.21 -3.91
N ALA A 142 22.56 13.85 -5.02
CA ALA A 142 21.49 13.37 -5.88
C ALA A 142 21.73 11.95 -6.39
N ALA A 143 22.95 11.65 -6.85
CA ALA A 143 23.30 10.32 -7.34
C ALA A 143 23.06 9.24 -6.28
N GLN A 144 23.42 9.52 -5.02
CA GLN A 144 23.22 8.60 -3.91
C GLN A 144 21.74 8.44 -3.57
N ILE A 145 20.99 9.55 -3.54
CA ILE A 145 19.54 9.55 -3.24
C ILE A 145 18.75 8.80 -4.30
N ILE A 146 19.05 8.98 -5.59
CA ILE A 146 18.32 8.32 -6.69
C ILE A 146 18.50 6.80 -6.63
N HIS A 147 19.66 6.31 -6.19
CA HIS A 147 19.93 4.88 -6.04
C HIS A 147 19.40 4.27 -4.73
N ASP A 148 19.14 5.10 -3.72
CA ASP A 148 18.64 4.70 -2.41
C ASP A 148 17.22 4.09 -2.48
N ASP A 149 17.02 2.96 -1.82
CA ASP A 149 15.74 2.28 -1.75
C ASP A 149 14.72 3.07 -0.91
N ALA A 150 15.18 3.85 0.08
CA ALA A 150 14.28 4.71 0.85
C ALA A 150 13.65 5.82 -0.03
N PHE A 151 14.40 6.36 -0.99
CA PHE A 151 13.87 7.32 -1.95
C PHE A 151 12.86 6.68 -2.91
N LYS A 152 13.15 5.47 -3.42
CA LYS A 152 12.19 4.72 -4.26
C LYS A 152 10.89 4.46 -3.50
N ASN A 153 10.97 4.08 -2.23
CA ASN A 153 9.81 3.87 -1.38
C ASN A 153 9.04 5.18 -1.13
N TYR A 154 9.75 6.29 -0.92
CA TYR A 154 9.14 7.62 -0.76
C TYR A 154 8.33 8.06 -1.99
N ILE A 155 8.86 7.80 -3.19
CA ILE A 155 8.16 8.03 -4.46
C ILE A 155 6.93 7.13 -4.56
N ALA A 156 7.10 5.81 -4.35
CA ALA A 156 6.03 4.83 -4.49
C ALA A 156 4.85 5.06 -3.52
N THR A 157 5.10 5.70 -2.37
CA THR A 157 4.07 5.99 -1.36
C THR A 157 2.99 6.97 -1.88
N SER A 158 3.28 7.80 -2.89
CA SER A 158 2.34 8.80 -3.38
C SER A 158 2.20 8.78 -4.90
N PRO A 159 0.97 8.62 -5.45
CA PRO A 159 0.75 8.60 -6.90
C PRO A 159 1.24 9.87 -7.62
N SER A 160 1.14 11.04 -6.98
CA SER A 160 1.61 12.30 -7.55
C SER A 160 3.13 12.34 -7.67
N ARG A 161 3.87 11.76 -6.70
CA ARG A 161 5.33 11.64 -6.76
C ARG A 161 5.76 10.68 -7.85
N THR A 162 5.08 9.55 -7.98
CA THR A 162 5.34 8.60 -9.07
C THR A 162 5.14 9.24 -10.45
N LEU A 163 4.06 10.03 -10.61
CA LEU A 163 3.82 10.75 -11.86
C LEU A 163 4.89 11.82 -12.12
N SER A 164 5.26 12.59 -11.09
CA SER A 164 6.29 13.63 -11.19
C SER A 164 7.65 13.02 -11.51
N TYR A 165 8.01 11.89 -10.90
CA TYR A 165 9.23 11.16 -11.16
C TYR A 165 9.28 10.61 -12.59
N LYS A 166 8.17 10.01 -13.05
CA LYS A 166 8.05 9.57 -14.44
C LYS A 166 8.20 10.74 -15.42
N SER A 167 7.53 11.86 -15.14
CA SER A 167 7.62 13.07 -15.94
C SER A 167 9.07 13.55 -16.01
N ALA A 168 9.71 13.73 -14.84
CA ALA A 168 11.10 14.17 -14.72
C ALA A 168 12.08 13.25 -15.46
N LEU A 169 11.84 11.93 -15.46
CA LEU A 169 12.65 10.98 -16.22
C LEU A 169 12.45 11.12 -17.74
N THR A 170 11.20 11.30 -18.20
CA THR A 170 10.88 11.38 -19.63
C THR A 170 11.26 12.72 -20.28
N SER A 171 11.05 13.83 -19.57
CA SER A 171 11.32 15.17 -20.08
C SER A 171 12.69 15.71 -19.68
N MET A 172 13.42 14.99 -18.81
CA MET A 172 14.67 15.46 -18.21
C MET A 172 14.52 16.82 -17.53
N ASP A 173 13.35 17.06 -16.91
CA ASP A 173 13.03 18.34 -16.28
C ASP A 173 13.74 18.50 -14.93
N ILE A 174 14.71 19.42 -14.91
CA ILE A 174 15.56 19.73 -13.76
C ILE A 174 14.74 20.29 -12.60
N ALA A 175 13.69 21.06 -12.86
CA ALA A 175 12.87 21.67 -11.81
C ALA A 175 12.08 20.61 -11.04
N LEU A 176 11.57 19.59 -11.74
CA LEU A 176 10.88 18.46 -11.10
C LEU A 176 11.85 17.59 -10.28
N TRP A 177 13.08 17.39 -10.77
CA TRP A 177 14.11 16.69 -10.01
C TRP A 177 14.51 17.44 -8.73
N ASP A 178 14.69 18.76 -8.84
CA ASP A 178 15.01 19.65 -7.72
C ASP A 178 13.89 19.62 -6.65
N GLU A 179 12.62 19.71 -7.08
CA GLU A 179 11.48 19.60 -6.18
C GLU A 179 11.40 18.23 -5.50
N LEU A 180 11.54 17.13 -6.24
CA LEU A 180 11.44 15.77 -5.71
C LEU A 180 12.56 15.46 -4.70
N ILE A 181 13.81 15.78 -5.06
CA ILE A 181 14.97 15.52 -4.20
C ILE A 181 14.93 16.46 -2.99
N GLY A 182 14.62 17.73 -3.19
CA GLY A 182 14.43 18.70 -2.11
C GLY A 182 13.32 18.30 -1.14
N ALA A 183 12.16 17.85 -1.64
CA ALA A 183 11.05 17.37 -0.82
C ALA A 183 11.42 16.11 -0.04
N TYR A 184 12.13 15.17 -0.64
CA TYR A 184 12.62 13.98 0.06
C TYR A 184 13.59 14.35 1.19
N LYS A 185 14.57 15.21 0.89
CA LYS A 185 15.51 15.72 1.91
C LYS A 185 14.77 16.44 3.03
N ALA A 186 13.77 17.26 2.72
CA ALA A 186 12.96 17.92 3.74
C ALA A 186 12.19 16.92 4.61
N THR A 187 11.78 15.77 4.07
CA THR A 187 11.18 14.69 4.87
C THR A 187 12.19 13.88 5.67
N ALA A 188 13.40 13.66 5.15
CA ALA A 188 14.48 12.99 5.88
C ALA A 188 15.04 13.87 7.01
N GLN A 189 15.10 15.18 6.79
CA GLN A 189 15.52 16.21 7.75
C GLN A 189 14.43 16.53 8.79
N ARG A 190 13.18 16.06 8.61
CA ARG A 190 12.17 16.05 9.69
C ARG A 190 12.62 15.03 10.74
N ASN A 191 13.55 15.49 11.56
CA ASN A 191 14.22 14.78 12.62
C ASN A 191 13.23 14.08 13.56
N PRO A 192 13.67 13.03 14.27
CA PRO A 192 12.94 12.42 15.39
C PRO A 192 12.55 13.45 16.46
N GLU A 193 13.16 14.64 16.48
CA GLU A 193 12.78 15.77 17.32
C GLU A 193 11.40 16.34 16.97
N VAL A 194 11.02 16.45 15.69
CA VAL A 194 9.67 16.85 15.28
C VAL A 194 8.65 15.78 15.68
N GLU A 195 9.04 14.52 15.59
CA GLU A 195 8.20 13.39 16.01
C GLU A 195 8.10 13.30 17.54
N ALA A 196 9.18 13.61 18.27
CA ALA A 196 9.21 13.74 19.72
C ALA A 196 8.41 14.94 20.21
N LEU A 197 8.48 16.09 19.53
CA LEU A 197 7.66 17.28 19.80
C LEU A 197 6.18 16.99 19.52
N LYS A 198 5.86 16.23 18.46
CA LYS A 198 4.50 15.80 18.17
C LYS A 198 3.99 14.80 19.21
N GLY A 199 4.85 13.92 19.70
CA GLY A 199 4.59 13.02 20.83
C GLY A 199 4.37 13.76 22.14
N GLN A 200 5.20 14.76 22.44
CA GLN A 200 5.07 15.63 23.62
C GLN A 200 3.79 16.46 23.55
N SER A 201 3.53 17.15 22.44
CA SER A 201 2.28 17.90 22.21
C SER A 201 1.04 17.00 22.28
N ARG A 202 1.11 15.77 21.75
CA ARG A 202 0.02 14.78 21.89
C ARG A 202 -0.14 14.35 23.35
N SER A 203 0.96 14.13 24.07
CA SER A 203 0.92 13.76 25.49
C SER A 203 0.41 14.90 26.37
N GLU A 204 0.75 16.15 26.04
CA GLU A 204 0.30 17.37 26.73
C GLU A 204 -1.17 17.65 26.44
N SER A 205 -1.63 17.48 25.20
CA SER A 205 -3.04 17.62 24.85
C SER A 205 -3.91 16.51 25.46
N VAL A 206 -3.42 15.27 25.49
CA VAL A 206 -4.08 14.18 26.22
C VAL A 206 -4.05 14.44 27.72
N ARG A 207 -2.95 14.96 28.28
CA ARG A 207 -2.86 15.36 29.69
C ARG A 207 -3.79 16.52 30.00
N ALA A 208 -3.90 17.54 29.15
CA ALA A 208 -4.80 18.68 29.32
C ALA A 208 -6.28 18.28 29.17
N ALA A 209 -6.58 17.29 28.32
CA ALA A 209 -7.91 16.70 28.21
C ALA A 209 -8.22 15.76 29.38
N SER A 210 -7.23 15.04 29.90
CA SER A 210 -7.34 14.10 31.03
C SER A 210 -7.34 14.81 32.38
N SER A 211 -6.58 15.88 32.54
CA SER A 211 -6.71 16.85 33.61
C SER A 211 -7.85 17.77 33.20
N GLY A 212 -9.09 17.25 33.24
CA GLY A 212 -10.29 17.98 32.81
C GLY A 212 -10.15 19.45 33.17
N SER A 213 -10.03 20.29 32.15
CA SER A 213 -9.55 21.66 32.29
C SER A 213 -10.52 22.45 33.16
N ALA A 214 -10.20 22.52 34.45
CA ALA A 214 -10.66 23.53 35.38
C ALA A 214 -9.98 24.90 35.12
N SER A 215 -9.47 25.11 33.90
CA SER A 215 -9.12 26.45 33.42
C SER A 215 -10.26 26.91 32.55
N ALA A 216 -11.24 27.52 33.22
CA ALA A 216 -12.26 28.33 32.59
C ALA A 216 -11.59 29.24 31.55
N SER A 217 -12.13 29.20 30.34
CA SER A 217 -11.97 30.24 29.33
C SER A 217 -11.97 31.61 30.02
N SER A 218 -10.95 32.43 29.77
CA SER A 218 -10.89 33.82 30.21
C SER A 218 -11.85 34.72 29.44
N GLU A 219 -12.97 34.16 28.99
CA GLU A 219 -14.11 34.89 28.48
C GLU A 219 -14.95 35.20 29.71
N SER A 220 -15.02 36.49 30.07
CA SER A 220 -15.76 36.99 31.23
C SER A 220 -17.13 36.32 31.30
N MET A 221 -17.28 35.30 32.14
CA MET A 221 -18.55 34.63 32.40
C MET A 221 -19.56 35.72 32.72
N ALA A 222 -20.53 35.93 31.82
CA ALA A 222 -21.61 36.86 32.07
C ALA A 222 -22.23 36.48 33.42
N GLY A 223 -22.19 37.41 34.37
CA GLY A 223 -22.67 37.16 35.72
C GLY A 223 -24.11 36.64 35.69
N LYS A 224 -24.52 35.92 36.75
CA LYS A 224 -25.88 35.37 36.83
C LYS A 224 -26.92 36.49 36.63
N LYS A 225 -27.98 36.21 35.87
CA LYS A 225 -29.13 37.11 35.72
C LYS A 225 -29.97 37.04 36.99
N ILE A 226 -30.45 38.20 37.46
CA ILE A 226 -31.22 38.33 38.71
C ILE A 226 -32.59 38.93 38.35
N SER A 227 -33.69 38.37 38.86
CA SER A 227 -35.02 38.93 38.63
C SER A 227 -35.26 40.16 39.51
N ARG A 228 -36.01 41.16 39.00
CA ARG A 228 -36.46 42.31 39.81
C ARG A 228 -37.24 41.87 41.05
N GLU A 229 -38.04 40.81 40.92
CA GLU A 229 -38.85 40.28 42.02
C GLU A 229 -37.99 39.77 43.17
N ASP A 230 -36.85 39.14 42.87
CA ASP A 230 -35.95 38.58 43.88
C ASP A 230 -35.21 39.68 44.63
N ILE A 231 -34.89 40.79 43.95
CA ILE A 231 -34.30 41.98 44.59
C ILE A 231 -35.31 42.61 45.56
N VAL A 232 -36.57 42.73 45.15
CA VAL A 232 -37.65 43.27 45.99
C VAL A 232 -37.94 42.35 47.18
N LYS A 233 -38.01 41.04 46.96
CA LYS A 233 -38.15 40.04 48.04
C LYS A 233 -36.98 40.11 49.01
N LEU A 234 -35.74 40.25 48.51
CA LEU A 234 -34.57 40.39 49.36
C LEU A 234 -34.64 41.66 50.21
N GLN A 235 -35.03 42.80 49.63
CA GLN A 235 -35.20 44.05 50.35
C GLN A 235 -36.29 43.97 51.45
N MET A 236 -37.37 43.23 51.19
CA MET A 236 -38.48 43.08 52.13
C MET A 236 -38.21 42.05 53.23
N SER A 237 -37.47 40.97 52.93
CA SER A 237 -37.23 39.86 53.86
C SER A 237 -35.95 40.00 54.68
N ASP A 238 -34.89 40.59 54.13
CA ASP A 238 -33.59 40.72 54.78
C ASP A 238 -32.85 41.97 54.28
N LYS A 239 -33.12 43.09 54.97
CA LYS A 239 -32.54 44.39 54.65
C LYS A 239 -31.02 44.41 54.81
N GLU A 240 -30.47 43.72 55.81
CA GLU A 240 -29.02 43.70 56.03
C GLU A 240 -28.28 43.00 54.89
N ARG A 241 -28.85 41.91 54.38
CA ARG A 241 -28.27 41.19 53.24
C ARG A 241 -28.41 41.98 51.94
N TYR A 242 -29.51 42.71 51.76
CA TYR A 242 -29.65 43.66 50.67
C TYR A 242 -28.55 44.72 50.69
N ASP A 243 -28.30 45.35 51.85
CA ASP A 243 -27.28 46.40 51.98
C ASP A 243 -25.86 45.88 51.70
N ARG A 244 -25.55 44.63 52.10
CA ARG A 244 -24.28 43.96 51.77
C ARG A 244 -24.10 43.68 50.27
N LEU A 245 -25.18 43.26 49.60
CA LEU A 245 -25.16 42.92 48.17
C LEU A 245 -25.41 44.12 47.25
N TYR A 246 -25.69 45.30 47.82
CA TYR A 246 -25.99 46.51 47.09
C TYR A 246 -24.98 46.86 45.98
N PRO A 247 -23.64 46.78 46.19
CA PRO A 247 -22.67 47.05 45.13
C PRO A 247 -22.78 46.09 43.93
N GLU A 248 -23.11 44.82 44.19
CA GLU A 248 -23.27 43.80 43.16
C GLU A 248 -24.59 43.98 42.39
N ILE A 249 -25.66 44.36 43.09
CA ILE A 249 -26.96 44.69 42.48
C ILE A 249 -26.80 45.90 41.54
N VAL A 250 -26.09 46.94 41.95
CA VAL A 250 -25.81 48.12 41.10
C VAL A 250 -24.98 47.72 39.88
N LYS A 251 -23.99 46.83 40.04
CA LYS A 251 -23.22 46.28 38.92
C LYS A 251 -24.12 45.49 37.96
N ALA A 252 -25.06 44.70 38.47
CA ALA A 252 -26.03 43.95 37.66
C ALA A 252 -26.97 44.86 36.86
N TYR A 253 -27.39 46.02 37.41
CA TYR A 253 -28.12 47.04 36.67
C TYR A 253 -27.30 47.62 35.51
N ARG A 254 -26.02 47.93 35.74
CA ARG A 254 -25.12 48.49 34.72
C ARG A 254 -24.84 47.51 33.58
N GLU A 255 -24.73 46.22 33.91
CA GLU A 255 -24.46 45.15 32.95
C GLU A 255 -25.73 44.60 32.28
N GLY A 256 -26.91 45.17 32.57
CA GLY A 256 -28.18 44.71 32.00
C GLY A 256 -28.59 43.30 32.40
N ARG A 257 -28.09 42.80 33.54
CA ARG A 257 -28.33 41.44 34.04
C ARG A 257 -29.63 41.29 34.83
N ILE A 258 -30.41 42.37 34.94
CA ILE A 258 -31.68 42.36 35.67
C ILE A 258 -32.83 42.18 34.70
N VAL A 259 -33.56 41.07 34.87
CA VAL A 259 -34.69 40.65 34.01
C VAL A 259 -36.01 41.01 34.66
#